data_AF-A0A1X7H0C5-F1
#
_entry.id   AF-A0A1X7H0C5-F1
#
_cell.length_a   1.000
_cell.length_b   1.000
_cell.length_c   1.000
_cell.angle_alpha   90.00
_cell.angle_beta   90.00
_cell.angle_gamma   90.00
#
_symmetry.space_group_name_H-M   'P 1'
#
loop_
_entity.id
_entity.type
_entity.pdbx_description
1 polymer ?
#
loop_
_entity_poly.entity_id
_entity_poly.type
_entity_poly.pdbx_seq_one_letter_code
_entity_poly.pdbx_strand_id
1 'polypeptide(L)'
;MRLTLDDEATLCSVEILAEAVEMAFVPGILELRTLRDALNEALRTRSPAAVRLAYSAFSRVDRDFRDTIAHHALQLAALRRHSAGPMRIGGGTPPHRAGRGIDEPRRA
;
A
#
# COMPACT_ATOMS: atom_id res chain seq x y z
N MET A 1 7.75 0.82 -22.54
CA MET A 1 6.85 0.51 -21.40
C MET A 1 6.15 1.80 -20.99
N ARG A 2 4.87 1.96 -21.35
CA ARG A 2 4.06 3.12 -20.94
C ARG A 2 3.51 2.80 -19.54
N LEU A 3 3.98 3.50 -18.52
CA LEU A 3 3.36 3.49 -17.19
C LEU A 3 2.02 4.23 -17.35
N THR A 4 0.95 3.50 -17.69
CA THR A 4 -0.44 3.99 -17.66
C THR A 4 -1.17 3.44 -16.44
N LEU A 5 -0.42 3.05 -15.41
CA LEU A 5 -0.95 2.81 -14.08
C LEU A 5 -1.48 4.15 -13.58
N ASP A 6 -2.72 4.16 -13.09
CA ASP A 6 -3.35 5.32 -12.47
C ASP A 6 -2.33 6.12 -11.66
N ASP A 7 -2.14 7.40 -12.02
CA ASP A 7 -1.09 8.23 -11.43
C ASP A 7 -1.26 8.27 -9.90
N GLU A 8 -2.49 8.23 -9.39
CA GLU A 8 -2.80 8.25 -7.97
C GLU A 8 -2.43 6.92 -7.30
N ALA A 9 -2.76 5.77 -7.91
CA ALA A 9 -2.35 4.46 -7.38
C ALA A 9 -0.81 4.30 -7.40
N THR A 10 -0.15 4.84 -8.41
CA THR A 10 1.31 4.86 -8.52
C THR A 10 1.92 5.73 -7.44
N LEU A 11 1.40 6.95 -7.26
CA LEU A 11 1.88 7.87 -6.22
C LEU A 11 1.65 7.29 -4.82
N CYS A 12 0.49 6.70 -4.54
CA CYS A 12 0.22 6.00 -3.28
C CYS A 12 1.24 4.86 -3.02
N SER A 13 1.59 4.10 -4.06
CA SER A 13 2.63 3.06 -3.96
C SER A 13 4.01 3.65 -3.67
N VAL A 14 4.36 4.79 -4.31
CA VAL A 14 5.61 5.51 -4.07
C VAL A 14 5.66 6.07 -2.64
N GLU A 15 4.54 6.58 -2.11
CA GLU A 15 4.45 7.06 -0.72
C GLU A 15 4.69 5.94 0.28
N ILE A 16 4.03 4.79 0.09
CA ILE A 16 4.21 3.61 0.94
C ILE A 16 5.67 3.14 0.90
N LEU A 17 6.29 3.14 -0.28
CA LEU A 17 7.69 2.77 -0.44
C LEU A 17 8.64 3.77 0.21
N ALA A 18 8.37 5.07 0.11
CA ALA A 18 9.18 6.11 0.75
C ALA A 18 9.18 5.92 2.28
N GLU A 19 7.98 5.72 2.86
CA GLU A 19 7.83 5.48 4.30
C GLU A 19 8.51 4.18 4.73
N ALA A 20 8.37 3.10 3.97
CA ALA A 20 9.05 1.83 4.23
C ALA A 20 10.58 1.95 4.18
N VAL A 21 11.13 2.76 3.27
CA VAL A 21 12.56 3.02 3.17
C VAL A 21 13.08 3.79 4.38
N GLU A 22 12.32 4.77 4.90
CA GLU A 22 12.69 5.47 6.13
C GLU A 22 12.73 4.53 7.34
N MET A 23 11.78 3.58 7.43
CA MET A 23 11.77 2.57 8.50
C MET A 23 12.97 1.62 8.44
N ALA A 24 13.43 1.28 7.22
CA ALA A 24 14.58 0.42 6.99
C ALA A 24 15.91 1.19 6.87
N PHE A 25 15.90 2.52 7.05
CA PHE A 25 17.05 3.35 6.71
C PHE A 25 18.22 3.09 7.66
N VAL A 26 19.40 2.80 7.07
CA VAL A 26 20.66 2.65 7.80
C VAL A 26 21.58 3.81 7.45
N PRO A 27 21.99 4.64 8.43
CA PRO A 27 22.96 5.70 8.20
C PRO A 27 24.27 5.16 7.59
N GLY A 28 24.76 5.82 6.55
CA GLY A 28 26.01 5.46 5.87
C GLY A 28 25.84 4.62 4.61
N ILE A 29 24.66 4.07 4.33
CA ILE A 29 24.39 3.34 3.08
C ILE A 29 23.95 4.31 1.98
N LEU A 30 24.81 4.49 0.98
CA LEU A 30 24.58 5.45 -0.10
C LEU A 30 23.34 5.08 -0.93
N GLU A 31 23.16 3.80 -1.22
CA GLU A 31 22.08 3.29 -2.05
C GLU A 31 20.71 3.57 -1.43
N LEU A 32 20.59 3.42 -0.10
CA LEU A 32 19.37 3.74 0.65
C LEU A 32 19.10 5.24 0.65
N ARG A 33 20.14 6.06 0.83
CA ARG A 33 20.01 7.53 0.70
C ARG A 33 19.56 7.93 -0.69
N THR A 34 20.18 7.38 -1.74
CA THR A 34 19.82 7.66 -3.13
C THR A 34 18.40 7.20 -3.45
N LEU A 35 17.98 6.04 -2.96
CA LEU A 35 16.60 5.56 -3.12
C LEU A 35 15.61 6.50 -2.45
N ARG A 36 15.86 6.88 -1.19
CA ARG A 36 15.02 7.83 -0.44
C ARG A 36 14.88 9.15 -1.18
N ASP A 37 16.01 9.74 -1.60
CA ASP A 37 16.02 11.03 -2.27
C ASP A 37 15.27 10.96 -3.61
N ALA A 38 15.41 9.86 -4.35
CA ALA A 38 14.68 9.64 -5.61
C ALA A 38 13.17 9.42 -5.40
N LEU A 39 12.77 8.71 -4.35
CA LEU A 39 11.35 8.53 -3.99
C LEU A 39 10.72 9.87 -3.59
N ASN A 40 11.40 10.66 -2.76
CA ASN A 40 10.95 11.98 -2.38
C ASN A 40 10.84 12.92 -3.59
N GLU A 41 11.77 12.85 -4.53
CA GLU A 41 11.68 13.61 -5.78
C GLU A 41 10.50 13.20 -6.65
N ALA A 42 10.20 11.89 -6.73
CA ALA A 42 9.03 11.39 -7.42
C ALA A 42 7.72 11.89 -6.79
N LEU A 43 7.64 11.96 -5.45
CA LEU A 43 6.48 12.51 -4.74
C LEU A 43 6.33 14.02 -4.95
N ARG A 44 7.43 14.78 -4.94
CA ARG A 44 7.41 16.23 -5.14
C ARG A 44 7.01 16.62 -6.56
N THR A 45 7.61 15.99 -7.56
CA THR A 45 7.44 16.39 -8.97
C THR A 45 6.29 15.69 -9.65
N ARG A 46 5.85 14.54 -9.12
CA ARG A 46 4.85 13.65 -9.73
C ARG A 46 5.18 13.32 -11.19
N SER A 47 6.46 13.32 -11.54
CA SER A 47 6.94 13.10 -12.90
C SER A 47 7.14 11.61 -13.16
N PRO A 48 6.63 11.07 -14.29
CA PRO A 48 6.92 9.69 -14.70
C PRO A 48 8.43 9.42 -14.85
N ALA A 49 9.24 10.44 -15.16
CA ALA A 49 10.69 10.30 -15.22
C ALA A 49 11.28 10.09 -13.82
N ALA A 50 10.81 10.82 -12.81
CA ALA A 50 11.24 10.66 -11.44
C ALA A 50 10.85 9.30 -10.87
N VAL A 51 9.65 8.79 -11.19
CA VAL A 51 9.22 7.42 -10.82
C VAL A 51 10.15 6.37 -11.41
N ARG A 52 10.54 6.49 -12.69
CA ARG A 52 11.51 5.57 -13.31
C ARG A 52 12.90 5.65 -12.66
N LEU A 53 13.33 6.84 -12.25
CA LEU A 53 14.59 7.02 -11.52
C LEU A 53 14.54 6.34 -10.16
N ALA A 54 13.45 6.51 -9.41
CA ALA A 54 13.23 5.83 -8.12
C ALA A 54 13.24 4.30 -8.28
N TYR A 55 12.57 3.77 -9.31
CA TYR A 55 12.62 2.33 -9.62
C TYR A 55 14.04 1.86 -9.94
N SER A 56 14.79 2.63 -10.73
CA SER A 56 16.18 2.31 -11.07
C SER A 56 17.07 2.32 -9.82
N ALA A 57 16.89 3.28 -8.91
CA ALA A 57 17.59 3.32 -7.64
C ALA A 57 17.24 2.11 -6.77
N PHE A 58 15.96 1.74 -6.68
CA PHE A 58 15.52 0.57 -5.92
C PHE A 58 16.17 -0.72 -6.43
N SER A 59 16.28 -0.89 -7.74
CA SER A 59 16.89 -2.09 -8.33
C SER A 59 18.38 -2.29 -7.99
N ARG A 60 19.07 -1.22 -7.56
CA ARG A 60 20.49 -1.24 -7.16
C ARG A 60 20.69 -1.50 -5.67
N VAL A 61 19.63 -1.41 -4.87
CA VAL A 61 19.70 -1.72 -3.44
C VAL A 61 19.95 -3.21 -3.27
N ASP A 62 20.79 -3.55 -2.28
CA ASP A 62 21.06 -4.95 -1.94
C ASP A 62 19.76 -5.72 -1.65
N ARG A 63 19.78 -7.02 -1.92
CA ARG A 63 18.61 -7.89 -1.78
C ARG A 63 18.07 -7.87 -0.34
N ASP A 64 18.93 -7.93 0.67
CA ASP A 64 18.47 -8.05 2.06
C ASP A 64 17.72 -6.79 2.52
N PHE A 65 18.19 -5.62 2.07
CA PHE A 65 17.49 -4.37 2.29
C PHE A 65 16.19 -4.28 1.49
N ARG A 66 16.16 -4.76 0.23
CA ARG A 66 14.93 -4.81 -0.57
C ARG A 66 13.86 -5.69 0.08
N ASP A 67 14.26 -6.85 0.62
CA ASP A 67 13.34 -7.76 1.30
C ASP A 67 12.76 -7.11 2.57
N THR A 68 13.60 -6.40 3.34
CA THR A 68 13.17 -5.62 4.52
C THR A 68 12.23 -4.47 4.15
N ILE A 69 12.57 -3.68 3.13
CA ILE A 69 11.73 -2.59 2.62
C ILE A 69 10.38 -3.14 2.12
N ALA A 70 10.38 -4.24 1.38
CA ALA A 70 9.16 -4.88 0.90
C ALA A 70 8.27 -5.35 2.05
N HIS A 71 8.87 -5.91 3.11
CA HIS A 71 8.13 -6.30 4.31
C HIS A 71 7.41 -5.10 4.95
N HIS A 72 8.11 -3.99 5.19
CA HIS A 72 7.51 -2.78 5.75
C HIS A 72 6.45 -2.16 4.82
N ALA A 73 6.69 -2.11 3.51
CA ALA A 73 5.73 -1.60 2.54
C ALA A 73 4.42 -2.41 2.56
N LEU A 74 4.50 -3.74 2.65
CA LEU A 74 3.32 -4.61 2.75
C LEU A 74 2.56 -4.41 4.07
N GLN A 75 3.28 -4.24 5.19
CA GLN A 75 2.65 -3.92 6.48
C GLN A 75 1.91 -2.57 6.42
N LEU A 76 2.54 -1.53 5.88
CA LEU A 76 1.93 -0.21 5.71
C LEU A 76 0.72 -0.26 4.79
N ALA A 77 0.81 -0.96 3.66
CA ALA A 77 -0.31 -1.13 2.74
C ALA A 77 -1.49 -1.87 3.40
N ALA A 78 -1.23 -2.87 4.24
CA ALA A 78 -2.26 -3.56 5.01
C ALA A 78 -2.90 -2.61 6.03
N LEU A 79 -2.10 -1.86 6.79
CA LEU A 79 -2.60 -0.88 7.77
C LEU A 79 -3.48 0.18 7.09
N ARG A 80 -3.02 0.78 5.99
CA ARG A 80 -3.80 1.79 5.24
C ARG A 80 -5.12 1.22 4.72
N ARG A 81 -5.15 -0.04 4.27
CA ARG A 81 -6.39 -0.71 3.84
C ARG A 81 -7.37 -0.93 4.99
N HIS A 82 -6.87 -1.29 6.17
CA HIS A 82 -7.72 -1.45 7.36
C HIS A 82 -8.26 -0.09 7.85
N SER A 83 -7.45 0.97 7.79
CA SER A 83 -7.83 2.33 8.20
C SER A 83 -8.78 3.01 7.21
N ALA A 84 -8.71 2.70 5.92
CA ALA A 84 -9.65 3.19 4.90
C ALA A 84 -11.08 2.64 5.06
N GLY A 85 -11.31 1.76 6.06
CA GLY A 85 -12.57 1.07 6.27
C GLY A 85 -12.84 0.02 5.18
N PRO A 86 -13.84 -0.86 5.36
CA PRO A 86 -14.30 -1.70 4.27
C PRO A 86 -14.79 -0.76 3.17
N MET A 87 -14.06 -0.71 2.06
CA MET A 87 -14.46 -0.06 0.83
C MET A 87 -15.85 -0.63 0.50
N ARG A 88 -16.92 0.13 0.77
CA ARG A 88 -18.28 -0.24 0.40
C ARG A 88 -18.37 -0.11 -1.11
N ILE A 89 -17.80 -1.09 -1.81
CA ILE A 89 -18.19 -1.42 -3.18
C ILE A 89 -19.67 -1.78 -3.05
N GLY A 90 -20.54 -0.92 -3.56
CA GLY A 90 -21.96 -0.93 -3.28
C GLY A 90 -22.67 -2.22 -3.70
N GLY A 91 -23.75 -2.52 -2.97
CA GLY A 91 -24.94 -3.20 -3.50
C GLY A 91 -24.97 -4.72 -3.42
N GLY A 92 -25.60 -5.24 -2.37
CA GLY A 92 -25.97 -6.66 -2.31
C GLY A 92 -26.43 -7.12 -0.94
N THR A 93 -27.62 -6.67 -0.54
CA THR A 93 -28.59 -7.30 0.39
C THR A 93 -28.05 -7.97 1.68
N PRO A 94 -28.44 -7.54 2.89
CA PRO A 94 -28.22 -8.36 4.08
C PRO A 94 -28.94 -9.70 3.90
N PRO A 95 -28.37 -10.85 4.31
CA PRO A 95 -29.12 -12.09 4.29
C PRO A 95 -30.35 -11.91 5.17
N HIS A 96 -31.50 -11.92 4.51
CA HIS A 96 -32.79 -12.03 5.13
C HIS A 96 -32.72 -13.26 6.04
N ARG A 97 -32.70 -13.04 7.36
CA ARG A 97 -32.80 -14.11 8.36
C ARG A 97 -34.24 -14.61 8.34
N ALA A 98 -34.57 -15.35 7.29
CA ALA A 98 -35.83 -16.06 7.16
C ALA A 98 -35.80 -17.25 8.14
N GLY A 99 -36.84 -17.33 8.97
CA GLY A 99 -37.29 -18.58 9.57
C GLY A 99 -36.54 -19.03 10.83
N ARG A 100 -36.72 -18.31 11.94
CA ARG A 100 -36.77 -19.00 13.24
C ARG A 100 -38.24 -19.12 13.64
N GLY A 101 -38.91 -20.10 13.05
CA GLY A 101 -40.12 -20.67 13.61
C GLY A 101 -39.73 -21.46 14.85
N ILE A 102 -40.09 -20.94 16.01
CA ILE A 102 -40.39 -21.74 17.20
C ILE A 102 -41.61 -21.10 17.86
N ASP A 103 -42.75 -21.58 17.38
CA ASP A 103 -43.96 -21.91 18.14
C ASP A 103 -43.99 -21.43 19.61
N GLU A 104 -44.79 -20.40 19.87
CA GLU A 104 -45.27 -20.06 21.21
C GLU A 104 -46.30 -21.11 21.64
N PRO A 105 -46.16 -21.77 22.82
CA PRO A 105 -47.26 -22.54 23.36
C PRO A 105 -48.28 -21.58 24.01
N ARG A 106 -49.41 -21.35 23.32
CA ARG A 106 -50.61 -20.79 23.95
C ARG A 106 -51.28 -21.84 24.84
N ARG A 107 -51.46 -21.46 26.10
CA ARG A 107 -52.34 -22.07 27.12
C ARG A 107 -53.64 -22.65 26.56
N ALA A 108 -53.98 -23.84 27.05
CA ALA A 108 -55.34 -24.20 27.48
C ALA A 108 -55.21 -24.97 28.81
#